data_AF-A0A8J5PLT2-F1
#
_entry.id   AF-A0A8J5PLT2-F1
#
_cell.length_a   1.000
_cell.length_b   1.000
_cell.length_c   1.000
_cell.angle_alpha   90.00
_cell.angle_beta   90.00
_cell.angle_gamma   90.00
#
_symmetry.space_group_name_H-M   'P 1'
#
loop_
_entity.id
_entity.type
_entity.pdbx_description
1 polymer ?
#
loop_
_entity_poly.entity_id
_entity_poly.type
_entity_poly.pdbx_seq_one_letter_code
_entity_poly.pdbx_strand_id
1 'polypeptide(L)'
;MMVLLCETAPAFEDTWIECLGDLGRYRMAIENDDIRDREVWVGQLYYYTKSLCVPISFSSARASIMTLFNSMPSGGPTRLAPLDAAFVRVHGILFSGKPRDQLDETIETFIGLLDPFIKKSPKQWLENGYNTAISLACSLLGYGAESNVLMQAISKKPEETDVTVDGNTISEAVPDGTFDLALDFATKTIEKAFKHQGDIHTLPFVHCILVFMNHMTQYPAAISCLEDKVPWKYIAFMLNTLLESCEPRYEIQRHFYLPRKNQLPRPLPEDFAMRGLLYSEDYFPNDWFQNDNRDDDEMYFELPSASEERKNRIISLGCRIATSGKWLRWNEEARQFSVPEKYDITLEEEITI
;
A
#
# COMPACT_ATOMS: atom_id res chain seq x y z
N MET A 1 10.25 27.10 -18.91
CA MET A 1 9.32 27.05 -17.76
C MET A 1 9.93 26.30 -16.58
N MET A 2 10.63 25.18 -16.79
CA MET A 2 11.28 24.37 -15.73
C MET A 2 12.54 24.99 -15.11
N VAL A 3 13.40 25.64 -15.89
CA VAL A 3 14.57 26.38 -15.34
C VAL A 3 14.12 27.46 -14.35
N LEU A 4 12.97 28.08 -14.61
CA LEU A 4 12.39 29.11 -13.75
C LEU A 4 11.91 28.57 -12.40
N LEU A 5 11.55 27.28 -12.30
CA LEU A 5 11.05 26.63 -11.07
C LEU A 5 12.21 26.17 -10.16
N CYS A 6 13.28 25.60 -10.74
CA CYS A 6 14.52 25.32 -9.99
C CYS A 6 15.13 26.61 -9.41
N GLU A 7 15.03 27.72 -10.14
CA GLU A 7 15.54 29.02 -9.67
C GLU A 7 14.65 29.70 -8.62
N THR A 8 13.35 29.35 -8.51
CA THR A 8 12.40 30.03 -7.61
C THR A 8 12.08 29.27 -6.32
N ALA A 9 12.30 27.95 -6.25
CA ALA A 9 12.00 27.14 -5.06
C ALA A 9 13.09 26.09 -4.75
N PRO A 10 14.33 26.51 -4.44
CA PRO A 10 15.47 25.61 -4.21
C PRO A 10 15.31 24.65 -3.02
N ALA A 11 14.38 24.93 -2.09
CA ALA A 11 14.09 24.04 -0.97
C ALA A 11 13.48 22.68 -1.40
N PHE A 12 13.01 22.55 -2.64
CA PHE A 12 12.40 21.33 -3.19
C PHE A 12 13.22 20.72 -4.33
N GLU A 13 14.45 21.21 -4.56
CA GLU A 13 15.30 20.78 -5.68
C GLU A 13 15.49 19.25 -5.70
N ASP A 14 15.76 18.65 -4.55
CA ASP A 14 15.91 17.19 -4.42
C ASP A 14 14.62 16.43 -4.76
N THR A 15 13.46 16.91 -4.29
CA THR A 15 12.14 16.31 -4.59
C THR A 15 11.78 16.46 -6.07
N TRP A 16 12.15 17.56 -6.72
CA TRP A 16 11.94 17.76 -8.15
C TRP A 16 12.86 16.89 -8.99
N ILE A 17 14.13 16.77 -8.60
CA ILE A 17 15.09 15.86 -9.24
C ILE A 17 14.65 14.41 -9.08
N GLU A 18 14.12 14.04 -7.90
CA GLU A 18 13.53 12.71 -7.63
C GLU A 18 12.30 12.46 -8.51
N CYS A 19 11.33 13.39 -8.55
CA CYS A 19 10.15 13.27 -9.41
C CYS A 19 10.49 13.25 -10.92
N LEU A 20 11.51 14.02 -11.35
CA LEU A 20 12.00 14.03 -12.73
C LEU A 20 12.80 12.77 -13.06
N GLY A 21 13.55 12.24 -12.10
CA GLY A 21 14.22 10.95 -12.17
C GLY A 21 13.19 9.83 -12.33
N ASP A 22 12.14 9.83 -11.53
CA ASP A 22 11.03 8.88 -11.59
C ASP A 22 10.25 8.98 -12.90
N LEU A 23 9.90 10.18 -13.35
CA LEU A 23 9.25 10.39 -14.64
C LEU A 23 10.15 10.05 -15.83
N GLY A 24 11.45 10.33 -15.72
CA GLY A 24 12.47 9.93 -16.69
C GLY A 24 12.59 8.41 -16.75
N ARG A 25 12.60 7.73 -15.58
CA ARG A 25 12.57 6.28 -15.44
C ARG A 25 11.29 5.67 -16.02
N TYR A 26 10.11 6.27 -15.77
CA TYR A 26 8.85 5.82 -16.37
C TYR A 26 8.85 5.98 -17.88
N ARG A 27 9.33 7.11 -18.38
CA ARG A 27 9.45 7.35 -19.80
C ARG A 27 10.41 6.36 -20.46
N MET A 28 11.55 6.09 -19.83
CA MET A 28 12.54 5.16 -20.37
C MET A 28 12.08 3.70 -20.31
N ALA A 29 11.37 3.29 -19.24
CA ALA A 29 10.75 1.96 -19.13
C ALA A 29 9.55 1.76 -20.08
N ILE A 30 8.89 2.85 -20.49
CA ILE A 30 7.80 2.83 -21.47
C ILE A 30 8.35 2.89 -22.92
N GLU A 31 9.50 3.55 -23.14
CA GLU A 31 10.11 3.76 -24.47
C GLU A 31 11.16 2.70 -24.86
N ASN A 32 11.75 1.94 -23.91
CA ASN A 32 12.64 0.82 -24.24
C ASN A 32 11.84 -0.40 -24.70
N ASP A 33 12.10 -0.82 -25.94
CA ASP A 33 11.42 -1.93 -26.63
C ASP A 33 11.87 -3.33 -26.13
N ASP A 34 12.44 -3.45 -24.93
CA ASP A 34 12.83 -4.76 -24.39
C ASP A 34 11.56 -5.55 -24.02
N ILE A 35 11.49 -6.78 -24.52
CA ILE A 35 10.32 -7.66 -24.43
C ILE A 35 9.98 -8.00 -22.97
N ARG A 36 10.94 -7.80 -22.05
CA ARG A 36 10.81 -7.98 -20.60
C ARG A 36 10.10 -6.82 -19.90
N ASP A 37 10.18 -5.60 -20.42
CA ASP A 37 9.60 -4.40 -19.76
C ASP A 37 8.09 -4.24 -20.03
N ARG A 38 7.57 -4.87 -21.10
CA ARG A 38 6.13 -4.92 -21.42
C ARG A 38 5.32 -5.88 -20.53
N GLU A 39 5.95 -6.58 -19.59
CA GLU A 39 5.28 -7.52 -18.68
C GLU A 39 4.99 -6.93 -17.29
N VAL A 40 5.32 -5.65 -17.01
CA VAL A 40 5.22 -5.07 -15.65
C VAL A 40 4.13 -3.99 -15.53
N TRP A 41 2.90 -4.31 -15.94
CA TRP A 41 1.79 -3.35 -15.93
C TRP A 41 1.34 -2.95 -14.54
N VAL A 42 1.44 -3.85 -13.56
CA VAL A 42 1.20 -3.56 -12.15
C VAL A 42 2.22 -2.52 -11.65
N GLY A 43 3.48 -2.63 -12.07
CA GLY A 43 4.52 -1.64 -11.75
C GLY A 43 4.24 -0.28 -12.38
N GLN A 44 3.85 -0.24 -13.66
CA GLN A 44 3.46 1.02 -14.32
C GLN A 44 2.28 1.71 -13.62
N LEU A 45 1.24 0.94 -13.27
CA LEU A 45 0.10 1.45 -12.52
C LEU A 45 0.51 1.96 -11.14
N TYR A 46 1.33 1.20 -10.41
CA TYR A 46 1.88 1.61 -9.12
C TYR A 46 2.56 2.98 -9.23
N TYR A 47 3.41 3.16 -10.22
CA TYR A 47 4.14 4.41 -10.40
C TYR A 47 3.25 5.62 -10.71
N TYR A 48 2.27 5.44 -11.61
CA TYR A 48 1.29 6.50 -11.86
C TYR A 48 0.48 6.83 -10.61
N THR A 49 -0.02 5.83 -9.90
CA THR A 49 -0.87 6.04 -8.72
C THR A 49 -0.07 6.63 -7.55
N LYS A 50 1.17 6.17 -7.32
CA LYS A 50 2.11 6.75 -6.35
C LYS A 50 2.33 8.24 -6.62
N SER A 51 2.64 8.63 -7.86
CA SER A 51 2.91 10.04 -8.22
C SER A 51 1.75 11.00 -7.94
N LEU A 52 0.54 10.47 -7.75
CA LEU A 52 -0.66 11.24 -7.40
C LEU A 52 -0.90 11.32 -5.89
N CYS A 53 -0.30 10.42 -5.10
CA CYS A 53 -0.49 10.28 -3.65
C CYS A 53 0.75 10.67 -2.83
N VAL A 54 1.56 11.58 -3.37
CA VAL A 54 2.70 12.23 -2.69
C VAL A 54 2.35 13.66 -2.28
N PRO A 55 3.05 14.29 -1.32
CA PRO A 55 2.78 15.66 -0.86
C PRO A 55 2.66 16.70 -1.97
N ILE A 56 3.53 16.62 -2.99
CA ILE A 56 3.47 17.47 -4.19
C ILE A 56 3.12 16.59 -5.38
N SER A 57 1.82 16.41 -5.63
CA SER A 57 1.34 15.50 -6.67
C SER A 57 1.74 15.95 -8.09
N PHE A 58 2.10 14.98 -8.93
CA PHE A 58 2.36 15.24 -10.35
C PHE A 58 1.06 15.18 -11.16
N SER A 59 0.32 16.29 -11.18
CA SER A 59 -1.01 16.36 -11.82
C SER A 59 -1.06 15.87 -13.28
N SER A 60 0.01 16.04 -14.05
CA SER A 60 0.13 15.52 -15.42
C SER A 60 0.02 13.99 -15.51
N ALA A 61 0.37 13.25 -14.46
CA ALA A 61 0.17 11.80 -14.41
C ALA A 61 -1.30 11.40 -14.58
N ARG A 62 -2.26 12.25 -14.19
CA ARG A 62 -3.70 11.96 -14.39
C ARG A 62 -4.09 11.84 -15.86
N ALA A 63 -3.44 12.60 -16.74
CA ALA A 63 -3.65 12.49 -18.18
C ALA A 63 -2.87 11.28 -18.75
N SER A 64 -1.63 11.08 -18.30
CA SER A 64 -0.77 10.00 -18.78
C SER A 64 -1.29 8.61 -18.44
N ILE A 65 -1.81 8.40 -17.22
CA ILE A 65 -2.37 7.11 -16.78
C ILE A 65 -3.57 6.67 -17.63
N MET A 66 -4.31 7.62 -18.23
CA MET A 66 -5.41 7.27 -19.15
C MET A 66 -4.91 6.58 -20.41
N THR A 67 -3.67 6.82 -20.84
CA THR A 67 -3.09 6.09 -21.99
C THR A 67 -2.87 4.61 -21.64
N LEU A 68 -2.43 4.31 -20.42
CA LEU A 68 -2.34 2.96 -19.87
C LEU A 68 -3.71 2.28 -19.91
N PHE A 69 -4.75 2.92 -19.36
CA PHE A 69 -6.09 2.35 -19.33
C PHE A 69 -6.72 2.18 -20.71
N ASN A 70 -6.53 3.14 -21.63
CA ASN A 70 -7.08 3.06 -22.99
C ASN A 70 -6.35 2.02 -23.86
N SER A 71 -5.08 1.71 -23.53
CA SER A 71 -4.33 0.67 -24.24
C SER A 71 -4.81 -0.75 -23.94
N MET A 72 -5.71 -0.92 -22.96
CA MET A 72 -6.32 -2.20 -22.60
C MET A 72 -7.46 -2.56 -23.55
N PRO A 73 -7.32 -3.59 -24.41
CA PRO A 73 -8.40 -4.02 -25.29
C PRO A 73 -9.61 -4.48 -24.47
N SER A 74 -10.81 -4.11 -24.94
CA SER A 74 -12.08 -4.53 -24.32
C SER A 74 -12.56 -5.93 -24.74
N GLY A 75 -11.72 -6.72 -25.42
CA GLY A 75 -12.11 -8.03 -25.94
C GLY A 75 -11.18 -8.62 -27.01
N GLY A 76 -9.87 -8.45 -26.87
CA GLY A 76 -8.87 -9.08 -27.75
C GLY A 76 -7.81 -9.81 -26.92
N PRO A 77 -6.96 -10.66 -27.52
CA PRO A 77 -5.85 -11.28 -26.80
C PRO A 77 -4.91 -10.19 -26.28
N THR A 78 -5.01 -9.91 -24.98
CA THR A 78 -4.12 -9.01 -24.28
C THR A 78 -2.73 -9.66 -24.22
N ARG A 79 -1.66 -8.89 -24.41
CA ARG A 79 -0.29 -9.37 -24.13
C ARG A 79 -0.02 -9.59 -22.62
N LEU A 80 -1.00 -9.23 -21.80
CA LEU A 80 -0.99 -9.24 -20.35
C LEU A 80 -1.36 -10.59 -19.76
N ALA A 81 -0.74 -10.92 -18.63
CA ALA A 81 -1.26 -11.96 -17.76
C ALA A 81 -2.71 -11.62 -17.35
N PRO A 82 -3.65 -12.59 -17.33
CA PRO A 82 -5.04 -12.32 -17.00
C PRO A 82 -5.26 -11.60 -15.66
N LEU A 83 -4.44 -11.92 -14.65
CA LEU A 83 -4.49 -11.27 -13.33
C LEU A 83 -4.20 -9.77 -13.45
N ASP A 84 -3.08 -9.41 -14.06
CA ASP A 84 -2.63 -8.03 -14.23
C ASP A 84 -3.62 -7.23 -15.08
N ALA A 85 -4.17 -7.84 -16.14
CA ALA A 85 -5.20 -7.22 -16.96
C ALA A 85 -6.45 -6.87 -16.15
N ALA A 86 -6.92 -7.79 -15.31
CA ALA A 86 -8.07 -7.56 -14.44
C ALA A 86 -7.75 -6.46 -13.41
N PHE A 87 -6.57 -6.51 -12.77
CA PHE A 87 -6.14 -5.51 -11.80
C PHE A 87 -6.10 -4.09 -12.38
N VAL A 88 -5.42 -3.92 -13.52
CA VAL A 88 -5.31 -2.61 -14.19
C VAL A 88 -6.68 -2.13 -14.66
N ARG A 89 -7.56 -3.03 -15.11
CA ARG A 89 -8.92 -2.68 -15.52
C ARG A 89 -9.78 -2.21 -14.35
N VAL A 90 -9.71 -2.86 -13.18
CA VAL A 90 -10.41 -2.40 -11.96
C VAL A 90 -9.97 -0.98 -11.62
N HIS A 91 -8.66 -0.72 -11.57
CA HIS A 91 -8.12 0.61 -11.31
C HIS A 91 -8.53 1.64 -12.37
N GLY A 92 -8.56 1.26 -13.65
CA GLY A 92 -9.01 2.13 -14.73
C GLY A 92 -10.48 2.53 -14.62
N ILE A 93 -11.35 1.59 -14.23
CA ILE A 93 -12.76 1.87 -13.99
C ILE A 93 -12.93 2.76 -12.75
N LEU A 94 -12.23 2.47 -11.65
CA LEU A 94 -12.26 3.29 -10.43
C LEU A 94 -11.74 4.71 -10.69
N PHE A 95 -10.68 4.86 -11.49
CA PHE A 95 -10.06 6.14 -11.79
C PHE A 95 -10.89 7.02 -12.73
N SER A 96 -11.47 6.42 -13.78
CA SER A 96 -12.25 7.15 -14.80
C SER A 96 -13.75 7.22 -14.52
N GLY A 97 -14.24 6.37 -13.61
CA GLY A 97 -15.66 6.18 -13.31
C GLY A 97 -16.44 5.40 -14.36
N LYS A 98 -15.81 4.84 -15.41
CA LYS A 98 -16.48 4.16 -16.53
C LYS A 98 -15.63 3.02 -17.13
N PRO A 99 -16.25 1.94 -17.65
CA PRO A 99 -17.65 1.55 -17.51
C PRO A 99 -17.94 0.99 -16.10
N ARG A 100 -18.80 1.66 -15.33
CA ARG A 100 -19.06 1.31 -13.92
C ARG A 100 -19.84 0.00 -13.77
N ASP A 101 -20.65 -0.33 -14.77
CA ASP A 101 -21.42 -1.57 -14.88
C ASP A 101 -20.56 -2.83 -15.00
N GLN A 102 -19.30 -2.71 -15.44
CA GLN A 102 -18.37 -3.83 -15.57
C GLN A 102 -17.46 -4.01 -14.34
N LEU A 103 -17.56 -3.12 -13.34
CA LEU A 103 -16.62 -3.11 -12.23
C LEU A 103 -16.70 -4.38 -11.39
N ASP A 104 -17.92 -4.75 -10.96
CA ASP A 104 -18.13 -5.91 -10.08
C ASP A 104 -17.62 -7.20 -10.74
N GLU A 105 -17.96 -7.43 -12.02
CA GLU A 105 -17.48 -8.58 -12.80
C GLU A 105 -15.94 -8.60 -12.89
N THR A 106 -15.33 -7.43 -13.10
CA THR A 106 -13.86 -7.33 -13.20
C THR A 106 -13.20 -7.59 -11.84
N ILE A 107 -13.78 -7.10 -10.74
CA ILE A 107 -13.31 -7.37 -9.37
C ILE A 107 -13.37 -8.87 -9.10
N GLU A 108 -14.51 -9.52 -9.33
CA GLU A 108 -14.65 -10.96 -9.09
C GLU A 108 -13.69 -11.78 -9.96
N THR A 109 -13.44 -11.35 -11.20
CA THR A 109 -12.42 -11.96 -12.07
C THR A 109 -11.02 -11.85 -11.46
N PHE A 110 -10.62 -10.67 -11.00
CA PHE A 110 -9.32 -10.49 -10.34
C PHE A 110 -9.20 -11.33 -9.07
N ILE A 111 -10.19 -11.28 -8.19
CA ILE A 111 -10.20 -12.03 -6.92
C ILE A 111 -10.15 -13.54 -7.16
N GLY A 112 -10.84 -14.04 -8.17
CA GLY A 112 -10.80 -15.45 -8.58
C GLY A 112 -9.44 -15.91 -9.13
N LEU A 113 -8.67 -14.99 -9.73
CA LEU A 113 -7.34 -15.27 -10.28
C LEU A 113 -6.20 -15.13 -9.24
N LEU A 114 -6.42 -14.36 -8.17
CA LEU A 114 -5.38 -13.97 -7.23
C LEU A 114 -4.78 -15.15 -6.44
N ASP A 115 -5.61 -15.97 -5.80
CA ASP A 115 -5.13 -17.12 -5.01
C ASP A 115 -4.40 -18.18 -5.84
N PRO A 116 -4.93 -18.62 -7.01
CA PRO A 116 -4.18 -19.49 -7.92
C PRO A 116 -2.84 -18.89 -8.35
N PHE A 117 -2.78 -17.57 -8.55
CA PHE A 117 -1.54 -16.90 -8.93
C PHE A 117 -0.52 -16.89 -7.79
N ILE A 118 -0.92 -16.51 -6.56
CA ILE A 118 -0.02 -16.52 -5.40
C ILE A 118 0.57 -17.92 -5.19
N LYS A 119 -0.28 -18.97 -5.27
CA LYS A 119 0.15 -20.37 -5.14
C LYS A 119 1.11 -20.82 -6.25
N LYS A 120 0.86 -20.42 -7.50
CA LYS A 120 1.63 -20.88 -8.67
C LYS A 120 2.91 -20.08 -8.91
N SER A 121 2.90 -18.79 -8.59
CA SER A 121 3.95 -17.82 -8.91
C SER A 121 4.35 -16.97 -7.68
N PRO A 122 4.72 -17.59 -6.54
CA PRO A 122 4.96 -16.86 -5.29
C PRO A 122 6.09 -15.83 -5.39
N LYS A 123 7.17 -16.12 -6.14
CA LYS A 123 8.26 -15.15 -6.36
C LYS A 123 7.82 -13.90 -7.12
N GLN A 124 6.96 -14.07 -8.13
CA GLN A 124 6.42 -12.94 -8.87
C GLN A 124 5.46 -12.12 -7.99
N TRP A 125 4.73 -12.77 -7.09
CA TRP A 125 3.92 -12.07 -6.09
C TRP A 125 4.76 -11.34 -5.03
N LEU A 126 5.91 -11.88 -4.61
CA LEU A 126 6.85 -11.18 -3.73
C LEU A 126 7.26 -9.83 -4.34
N GLU A 127 7.55 -9.80 -5.64
CA GLU A 127 7.96 -8.60 -6.37
C GLU A 127 6.79 -7.64 -6.67
N ASN A 128 5.61 -8.16 -7.01
CA ASN A 128 4.46 -7.32 -7.40
C ASN A 128 3.48 -7.02 -6.26
N GLY A 129 3.59 -7.72 -5.13
CA GLY A 129 2.64 -7.66 -4.02
C GLY A 129 2.65 -6.28 -3.37
N TYR A 130 3.83 -5.71 -3.11
CA TYR A 130 3.90 -4.35 -2.55
C TYR A 130 3.38 -3.28 -3.54
N ASN A 131 3.63 -3.43 -4.85
CA ASN A 131 3.06 -2.55 -5.88
C ASN A 131 1.53 -2.61 -5.90
N THR A 132 0.98 -3.82 -5.74
CA THR A 132 -0.47 -4.06 -5.62
C THR A 132 -1.01 -3.37 -4.37
N ALA A 133 -0.40 -3.60 -3.20
CA ALA A 133 -0.81 -2.98 -1.93
C ALA A 133 -0.79 -1.45 -1.97
N ILE A 134 0.27 -0.85 -2.54
CA ILE A 134 0.40 0.60 -2.68
C ILE A 134 -0.67 1.15 -3.64
N SER A 135 -0.93 0.46 -4.76
CA SER A 135 -1.99 0.87 -5.70
C SER A 135 -3.37 0.84 -5.05
N LEU A 136 -3.66 -0.17 -4.21
CA LEU A 136 -4.89 -0.23 -3.40
C LEU A 136 -4.98 0.93 -2.40
N ALA A 137 -3.89 1.23 -1.67
CA ALA A 137 -3.86 2.38 -0.77
C ALA A 137 -4.12 3.69 -1.53
N CYS A 138 -3.54 3.84 -2.74
CA CYS A 138 -3.77 5.00 -3.58
C CYS A 138 -5.22 5.10 -4.08
N SER A 139 -5.89 3.98 -4.40
CA SER A 139 -7.31 4.04 -4.80
C SER A 139 -8.22 4.41 -3.64
N LEU A 140 -7.93 3.98 -2.41
CA LEU A 140 -8.65 4.40 -1.20
C LEU A 140 -8.51 5.92 -0.96
N LEU A 141 -7.35 6.49 -1.27
CA LEU A 141 -7.09 7.94 -1.26
C LEU A 141 -7.67 8.67 -2.50
N GLY A 142 -8.46 7.99 -3.33
CA GLY A 142 -9.05 8.58 -4.54
C GLY A 142 -8.00 9.05 -5.55
N TYR A 143 -6.83 8.41 -5.53
CA TYR A 143 -5.65 8.79 -6.31
C TYR A 143 -5.25 10.25 -6.05
N GLY A 144 -5.21 10.64 -4.77
CA GLY A 144 -4.80 11.98 -4.31
C GLY A 144 -5.83 13.08 -4.55
N ALA A 145 -7.09 12.74 -4.83
CA ALA A 145 -8.12 13.75 -5.04
C ALA A 145 -8.46 14.48 -3.72
N GLU A 146 -8.37 15.81 -3.70
CA GLU A 146 -8.69 16.63 -2.52
C GLU A 146 -10.14 16.47 -2.02
N SER A 147 -11.04 16.01 -2.90
CA SER A 147 -12.43 15.70 -2.55
C SER A 147 -12.61 14.34 -1.86
N ASN A 148 -11.58 13.49 -1.85
CA ASN A 148 -11.67 12.15 -1.26
C ASN A 148 -11.76 12.22 0.28
N VAL A 149 -12.61 11.39 0.86
CA VAL A 149 -12.88 11.36 2.30
C VAL A 149 -11.62 11.13 3.14
N LEU A 150 -10.75 10.21 2.74
CA LEU A 150 -9.51 9.93 3.46
C LEU A 150 -8.51 11.07 3.30
N MET A 151 -8.37 11.63 2.10
CA MET A 151 -7.50 12.80 1.86
C MET A 151 -7.88 13.99 2.75
N GLN A 152 -9.19 14.24 2.89
CA GLN A 152 -9.70 15.29 3.78
C GLN A 152 -9.51 14.95 5.26
N ALA A 153 -9.65 13.67 5.64
CA ALA A 153 -9.48 13.22 7.01
C ALA A 153 -8.01 13.31 7.47
N ILE A 154 -7.04 12.93 6.64
CA ILE A 154 -5.61 12.96 7.00
C ILE A 154 -4.98 14.35 6.89
N SER A 155 -5.59 15.28 6.15
CA SER A 155 -5.12 16.66 6.06
C SER A 155 -5.37 17.47 7.35
N LYS A 156 -6.27 17.01 8.23
CA LYS A 156 -6.58 17.64 9.51
C LYS A 156 -5.60 17.11 10.57
N LYS A 157 -4.75 17.97 11.13
CA LYS A 157 -3.80 17.55 12.16
C LYS A 157 -4.55 16.99 13.38
N PRO A 158 -4.06 15.91 14.02
CA PRO A 158 -4.72 15.31 15.19
C PRO A 158 -4.96 16.30 16.35
N GLU A 159 -4.05 17.28 16.52
CA GLU A 159 -4.05 18.23 17.63
C GLU A 159 -5.07 19.39 17.50
N GLU A 160 -5.63 19.65 16.33
CA GLU A 160 -6.62 20.74 16.13
C GLU A 160 -8.04 20.36 16.57
N THR A 161 -8.22 19.18 17.17
CA THR A 161 -9.54 18.71 17.66
C THR A 161 -9.85 19.14 19.10
N ASP A 162 -8.90 19.74 19.82
CA ASP A 162 -9.16 20.39 21.11
C ASP A 162 -9.04 21.92 20.96
N VAL A 163 -10.10 22.62 21.37
CA VAL A 163 -10.24 24.09 21.53
C VAL A 163 -10.56 24.92 20.26
N THR A 164 -11.84 25.04 19.89
CA THR A 164 -12.67 26.26 20.11
C THR A 164 -13.98 26.21 19.31
N VAL A 165 -15.03 26.72 19.96
CA VAL A 165 -16.34 27.05 19.39
C VAL A 165 -16.16 28.21 18.41
N ASP A 166 -16.24 27.96 17.11
CA ASP A 166 -16.75 28.96 16.17
C ASP A 166 -17.39 28.32 14.92
N GLY A 167 -18.72 28.33 14.91
CA GLY A 167 -19.68 28.52 13.81
C GLY A 167 -19.50 27.97 12.39
N ASN A 168 -18.38 27.41 11.96
CA ASN A 168 -18.24 26.75 10.67
C ASN A 168 -18.13 25.24 10.90
N THR A 169 -19.27 24.57 11.05
CA THR A 169 -19.38 23.13 10.79
C THR A 169 -19.02 22.89 9.32
N ILE A 170 -17.73 22.79 9.04
CA ILE A 170 -17.20 22.26 7.79
C ILE A 170 -17.64 20.80 7.79
N SER A 171 -18.56 20.47 6.89
CA SER A 171 -19.13 19.13 6.70
C SER A 171 -18.05 18.07 6.88
N GLU A 172 -18.28 17.13 7.80
CA GLU A 172 -17.53 15.88 7.77
C GLU A 172 -17.67 15.31 6.36
N ALA A 173 -16.55 14.99 5.75
CA ALA A 173 -16.50 14.45 4.41
C ALA A 173 -17.22 13.09 4.44
N VAL A 174 -18.33 12.97 3.71
CA VAL A 174 -19.07 11.70 3.66
C VAL A 174 -18.44 10.83 2.56
N PRO A 175 -18.16 9.55 2.84
CA PRO A 175 -17.76 8.60 1.81
C PRO A 175 -18.70 8.66 0.60
N ASP A 176 -18.13 8.77 -0.60
CA ASP A 176 -18.89 8.73 -1.84
C ASP A 176 -18.97 7.31 -2.41
N GLY A 177 -19.85 7.12 -3.39
CA GLY A 177 -20.01 5.79 -4.00
C GLY A 177 -18.80 5.31 -4.81
N THR A 178 -17.79 6.15 -5.07
CA THR A 178 -16.52 5.72 -5.69
C THR A 178 -15.58 5.16 -4.64
N PHE A 179 -15.51 5.81 -3.48
CA PHE A 179 -14.79 5.32 -2.31
C PHE A 179 -15.32 3.97 -1.85
N ASP A 180 -16.65 3.79 -1.76
CA ASP A 180 -17.24 2.51 -1.35
C ASP A 180 -16.83 1.36 -2.27
N LEU A 181 -16.73 1.61 -3.58
CA LEU A 181 -16.29 0.63 -4.57
C LEU A 181 -14.78 0.33 -4.44
N ALA A 182 -13.96 1.36 -4.19
CA ALA A 182 -12.54 1.18 -3.92
C ALA A 182 -12.31 0.39 -2.62
N LEU A 183 -13.13 0.64 -1.59
CA LEU A 183 -13.09 -0.06 -0.31
C LEU A 183 -13.51 -1.53 -0.46
N ASP A 184 -14.58 -1.84 -1.20
CA ASP A 184 -14.96 -3.23 -1.48
C ASP A 184 -13.83 -3.99 -2.18
N PHE A 185 -13.24 -3.39 -3.22
CA PHE A 185 -12.12 -3.99 -3.94
C PHE A 185 -10.89 -4.21 -3.05
N ALA A 186 -10.51 -3.19 -2.26
CA ALA A 186 -9.39 -3.28 -1.34
C ALA A 186 -9.61 -4.36 -0.28
N THR A 187 -10.79 -4.39 0.35
CA THR A 187 -11.14 -5.39 1.36
C THR A 187 -11.06 -6.81 0.80
N LYS A 188 -11.71 -7.09 -0.33
CA LYS A 188 -11.65 -8.43 -0.95
C LYS A 188 -10.22 -8.86 -1.27
N THR A 189 -9.41 -7.93 -1.78
CA THR A 189 -8.01 -8.21 -2.13
C THR A 189 -7.16 -8.47 -0.89
N ILE A 190 -7.31 -7.64 0.15
CA ILE A 190 -6.61 -7.79 1.43
C ILE A 190 -7.01 -9.12 2.07
N GLU A 191 -8.30 -9.43 2.19
CA GLU A 191 -8.77 -10.70 2.73
C GLU A 191 -8.15 -11.89 2.00
N LYS A 192 -8.15 -11.87 0.66
CA LYS A 192 -7.58 -12.95 -0.15
C LYS A 192 -6.09 -13.13 0.11
N ALA A 193 -5.31 -12.04 0.14
CA ALA A 193 -3.88 -12.10 0.44
C ALA A 193 -3.60 -12.57 1.88
N PHE A 194 -4.39 -12.14 2.85
CA PHE A 194 -4.22 -12.47 4.26
C PHE A 194 -4.64 -13.92 4.59
N LYS A 195 -5.37 -14.60 3.71
CA LYS A 195 -5.62 -16.06 3.80
C LYS A 195 -4.35 -16.89 3.57
N HIS A 196 -3.34 -16.38 2.86
CA HIS A 196 -2.04 -17.04 2.65
C HIS A 196 -1.09 -16.87 3.84
N GLN A 197 -1.52 -17.37 5.00
CA GLN A 197 -0.83 -17.17 6.27
C GLN A 197 0.50 -17.93 6.28
N GLY A 198 1.55 -17.26 6.78
CA GLY A 198 2.89 -17.85 6.86
C GLY A 198 3.65 -17.96 5.53
N ASP A 199 3.03 -17.59 4.40
CA ASP A 199 3.74 -17.48 3.12
C ASP A 199 4.61 -16.22 3.13
N ILE A 200 5.93 -16.42 3.16
CA ILE A 200 6.91 -15.31 3.16
C ILE A 200 6.77 -14.38 1.95
N HIS A 201 6.22 -14.88 0.84
CA HIS A 201 6.08 -14.12 -0.40
C HIS A 201 4.93 -13.12 -0.35
N THR A 202 3.97 -13.25 0.58
CA THR A 202 2.89 -12.28 0.76
C THR A 202 3.26 -11.16 1.73
N LEU A 203 4.36 -11.30 2.46
CA LEU A 203 4.76 -10.35 3.49
C LEU A 203 5.00 -8.93 2.98
N PRO A 204 5.58 -8.67 1.79
CA PRO A 204 5.73 -7.29 1.30
C PRO A 204 4.38 -6.60 1.11
N PHE A 205 3.38 -7.32 0.57
CA PHE A 205 2.00 -6.84 0.48
C PHE A 205 1.45 -6.52 1.88
N VAL A 206 1.58 -7.46 2.82
CA VAL A 206 1.09 -7.31 4.19
C VAL A 206 1.74 -6.11 4.88
N HIS A 207 3.06 -5.92 4.72
CA HIS A 207 3.81 -4.80 5.28
C HIS A 207 3.26 -3.47 4.78
N CYS A 208 3.11 -3.29 3.46
CA CYS A 208 2.55 -2.06 2.89
C CYS A 208 1.13 -1.75 3.38
N ILE A 209 0.25 -2.76 3.44
CA ILE A 209 -1.11 -2.59 3.96
C ILE A 209 -1.09 -2.19 5.44
N LEU A 210 -0.26 -2.81 6.27
CA LEU A 210 -0.17 -2.45 7.69
C LEU A 210 0.46 -1.09 7.94
N VAL A 211 1.37 -0.62 7.08
CA VAL A 211 1.87 0.77 7.12
C VAL A 211 0.72 1.74 6.87
N PHE A 212 -0.06 1.51 5.81
CA PHE A 212 -1.25 2.32 5.52
C PHE A 212 -2.25 2.30 6.67
N MET A 213 -2.61 1.11 7.18
CA MET A 213 -3.57 0.99 8.30
C MET A 213 -3.06 1.66 9.57
N ASN A 214 -1.77 1.50 9.92
CA ASN A 214 -1.17 2.16 11.07
C ASN A 214 -1.18 3.70 10.95
N HIS A 215 -1.11 4.24 9.73
CA HIS A 215 -1.28 5.67 9.52
C HIS A 215 -2.75 6.06 9.71
N MET A 216 -3.69 5.35 9.09
CA MET A 216 -5.12 5.66 9.19
C MET A 216 -5.65 5.59 10.63
N THR A 217 -5.15 4.68 11.46
CA THR A 217 -5.54 4.57 12.88
C THR A 217 -5.14 5.77 13.74
N GLN A 218 -4.23 6.63 13.25
CA GLN A 218 -3.84 7.88 13.91
C GLN A 218 -4.85 9.02 13.65
N TYR A 219 -5.74 8.85 12.68
CA TYR A 219 -6.75 9.85 12.28
C TYR A 219 -8.15 9.27 12.51
N PRO A 220 -8.87 9.66 13.59
CA PRO A 220 -10.18 9.09 13.92
C PRO A 220 -11.21 9.14 12.78
N ALA A 221 -11.25 10.24 12.02
CA ALA A 221 -12.14 10.39 10.87
C ALA A 221 -11.77 9.50 9.67
N ALA A 222 -10.48 9.16 9.52
CA ALA A 222 -10.03 8.29 8.43
C ALA A 222 -10.36 6.83 8.77
N ILE A 223 -9.98 6.37 9.96
CA ILE A 223 -10.21 4.98 10.37
C ILE A 223 -11.70 4.65 10.51
N SER A 224 -12.56 5.60 10.89
CA SER A 224 -14.02 5.39 10.92
C SER A 224 -14.62 5.05 9.56
N CYS A 225 -13.98 5.46 8.46
CA CYS A 225 -14.41 5.13 7.10
C CYS A 225 -13.98 3.72 6.66
N LEU A 226 -13.05 3.08 7.40
CA LEU A 226 -12.41 1.83 7.02
C LEU A 226 -12.72 0.68 7.99
N GLU A 227 -12.82 0.97 9.29
CA GLU A 227 -12.68 -0.04 10.36
C GLU A 227 -13.68 -1.20 10.29
N ASP A 228 -14.86 -1.01 9.72
CA ASP A 228 -15.89 -2.04 9.60
C ASP A 228 -15.62 -3.02 8.45
N LYS A 229 -14.80 -2.62 7.49
CA LYS A 229 -14.45 -3.40 6.29
C LYS A 229 -13.03 -3.95 6.33
N VAL A 230 -12.22 -3.56 7.31
CA VAL A 230 -10.89 -4.11 7.49
C VAL A 230 -10.99 -5.51 8.12
N PRO A 231 -10.32 -6.53 7.57
CA PRO A 231 -10.40 -7.90 8.08
C PRO A 231 -9.52 -8.12 9.32
N TRP A 232 -9.84 -7.44 10.43
CA TRP A 232 -9.02 -7.44 11.66
C TRP A 232 -8.74 -8.83 12.22
N LYS A 233 -9.68 -9.77 12.12
CA LYS A 233 -9.49 -11.15 12.56
C LYS A 233 -8.41 -11.88 11.76
N TYR A 234 -8.40 -11.71 10.43
CA TYR A 234 -7.36 -12.26 9.57
C TYR A 234 -6.00 -11.61 9.85
N ILE A 235 -5.97 -10.30 10.13
CA ILE A 235 -4.74 -9.60 10.55
C ILE A 235 -4.20 -10.21 11.86
N ALA A 236 -5.04 -10.36 12.89
CA ALA A 236 -4.64 -10.94 14.17
C ALA A 236 -4.13 -12.39 14.01
N PHE A 237 -4.81 -13.20 13.21
CA PHE A 237 -4.38 -14.57 12.93
C PHE A 237 -3.02 -14.60 12.24
N MET A 238 -2.84 -13.82 11.16
CA MET A 238 -1.58 -13.74 10.42
C MET A 238 -0.42 -13.28 11.33
N LEU A 239 -0.65 -12.28 12.19
CA LEU A 239 0.35 -11.80 13.15
C LEU A 239 0.77 -12.91 14.14
N ASN A 240 -0.18 -13.73 14.61
CA ASN A 240 0.12 -14.88 15.47
C ASN A 240 0.90 -15.97 14.72
N THR A 241 0.52 -16.30 13.49
CA THR A 241 1.27 -17.24 12.64
C THR A 241 2.71 -16.77 12.42
N LEU A 242 2.92 -15.46 12.20
CA LEU A 242 4.26 -14.88 12.08
C LEU A 242 5.06 -15.00 13.37
N LEU A 243 4.46 -14.68 14.51
CA LEU A 243 5.10 -14.82 15.82
C LEU A 243 5.53 -16.26 16.12
N GLU A 244 4.71 -17.23 15.77
CA GLU A 244 5.02 -18.66 15.92
C GLU A 244 6.19 -19.09 15.02
N SER A 245 6.40 -18.41 13.89
CA SER A 245 7.51 -18.66 12.96
C SER A 245 8.84 -18.02 13.39
N CYS A 246 8.85 -17.18 14.42
CA CYS A 246 10.06 -16.51 14.90
C CYS A 246 10.94 -17.44 15.76
N GLU A 247 12.21 -17.07 15.94
CA GLU A 247 13.15 -17.84 16.75
C GLU A 247 12.69 -17.99 18.22
N PRO A 248 13.09 -19.08 18.91
CA PRO A 248 12.84 -19.22 20.34
C PRO A 248 13.40 -18.02 21.12
N ARG A 249 12.57 -17.39 21.95
CA ARG A 249 12.87 -16.16 22.71
C ARG A 249 12.88 -14.87 21.88
N TYR A 250 12.19 -14.86 20.74
CA TYR A 250 11.92 -13.64 20.01
C TYR A 250 11.38 -12.52 20.92
N GLU A 251 12.03 -11.36 20.92
CA GLU A 251 11.57 -10.18 21.64
C GLU A 251 10.90 -9.21 20.67
N ILE A 252 9.65 -8.86 20.97
CA ILE A 252 8.89 -7.93 20.13
C ILE A 252 9.45 -6.53 20.30
N GLN A 253 9.87 -5.95 19.19
CA GLN A 253 10.29 -4.56 19.14
C GLN A 253 9.10 -3.68 18.76
N ARG A 254 8.64 -2.86 19.70
CA ARG A 254 7.51 -1.94 19.47
C ARG A 254 7.88 -0.72 18.61
N HIS A 255 9.17 -0.51 18.37
CA HIS A 255 9.69 0.66 17.65
C HIS A 255 10.42 0.19 16.38
N PHE A 256 10.56 1.09 15.42
CA PHE A 256 11.25 0.78 14.17
C PHE A 256 12.70 0.41 14.49
N TYR A 257 13.18 -0.73 14.02
CA TYR A 257 14.52 -1.18 14.32
C TYR A 257 15.54 -0.27 13.62
N LEU A 258 16.36 0.42 14.41
CA LEU A 258 17.48 1.19 13.90
C LEU A 258 18.74 0.33 13.89
N PRO A 259 19.51 0.30 12.79
CA PRO A 259 20.83 -0.30 12.75
C PRO A 259 21.68 0.23 13.91
N ARG A 260 22.58 -0.61 14.42
CA ARG A 260 23.58 -0.16 15.40
C ARG A 260 24.40 0.99 14.80
N LYS A 261 24.92 1.90 15.62
CA LYS A 261 25.66 3.14 15.21
C LYS A 261 26.73 3.00 14.10
N ASN A 262 27.20 1.79 13.80
CA ASN A 262 28.21 1.52 12.77
C ASN A 262 27.69 0.67 11.58
N GLN A 263 26.39 0.42 11.49
CA GLN A 263 25.76 -0.31 10.40
C GLN A 263 24.91 0.66 9.56
N LEU A 264 25.05 0.56 8.25
CA LEU A 264 24.21 1.33 7.33
C LEU A 264 22.77 0.78 7.34
N PRO A 265 21.76 1.65 7.19
CA PRO A 265 20.40 1.24 6.90
C PRO A 265 20.34 0.29 5.70
N ARG A 266 19.41 -0.67 5.78
CA ARG A 266 19.11 -1.60 4.70
C ARG A 266 17.60 -1.58 4.48
N PRO A 267 17.11 -0.59 3.73
CA PRO A 267 15.71 -0.58 3.33
C PRO A 267 15.36 -1.84 2.54
N LEU A 268 14.14 -2.31 2.72
CA LEU A 268 13.54 -3.38 1.91
C LEU A 268 13.08 -2.79 0.56
N PRO A 269 12.91 -3.62 -0.49
CA PRO A 269 12.37 -3.14 -1.77
C PRO A 269 11.08 -2.32 -1.63
N GLU A 270 10.17 -2.79 -0.77
CA GLU A 270 8.90 -2.09 -0.51
C GLU A 270 9.06 -0.78 0.30
N ASP A 271 10.17 -0.58 1.02
CA ASP A 271 10.44 0.71 1.68
C ASP A 271 10.71 1.80 0.65
N PHE A 272 11.54 1.48 -0.35
CA PHE A 272 11.78 2.38 -1.49
C PHE A 272 10.49 2.62 -2.26
N ALA A 273 9.67 1.57 -2.43
CA ALA A 273 8.38 1.72 -3.09
C ALA A 273 7.44 2.65 -2.33
N MET A 274 7.41 2.57 -0.99
CA MET A 274 6.56 3.43 -0.16
C MET A 274 7.11 4.86 0.04
N ARG A 275 8.43 5.06 -0.05
CA ARG A 275 9.08 6.37 0.15
C ARG A 275 8.35 7.48 -0.59
N GLY A 276 8.03 8.56 0.14
CA GLY A 276 7.37 9.76 -0.38
C GLY A 276 5.85 9.71 -0.41
N LEU A 277 5.21 8.58 -0.12
CA LEU A 277 3.75 8.51 0.00
C LEU A 277 3.27 9.21 1.27
N LEU A 278 2.15 9.92 1.16
CA LEU A 278 1.52 10.70 2.25
C LEU A 278 1.38 9.91 3.56
N TYR A 279 1.03 8.62 3.47
CA TYR A 279 0.78 7.78 4.64
C TYR A 279 2.04 7.10 5.21
N SER A 280 3.21 7.32 4.59
CA SER A 280 4.48 6.68 4.98
C SER A 280 5.52 7.65 5.52
N GLU A 281 5.25 8.96 5.48
CA GLU A 281 6.20 10.01 5.84
C GLU A 281 6.75 9.85 7.26
N ASP A 282 5.87 9.64 8.24
CA ASP A 282 6.25 9.44 9.65
C ASP A 282 6.60 7.98 10.01
N TYR A 283 6.54 7.07 9.02
CA TYR A 283 6.83 5.66 9.28
C TYR A 283 8.32 5.34 9.28
N PHE A 284 9.07 5.94 8.35
CA PHE A 284 10.50 5.70 8.20
C PHE A 284 11.33 6.63 9.09
N PRO A 285 12.38 6.13 9.75
CA PRO A 285 13.30 7.00 10.48
C PRO A 285 14.00 8.01 9.56
N ASN A 286 14.39 9.14 10.14
CA ASN A 286 15.34 10.03 9.49
C ASN A 286 16.57 9.24 9.05
N ASP A 287 17.07 9.58 7.86
CA ASP A 287 18.29 8.99 7.29
C ASP A 287 18.16 7.53 6.83
N TRP A 288 16.96 6.94 6.88
CA TRP A 288 16.71 5.56 6.45
C TRP A 288 17.18 5.28 5.01
N PHE A 289 17.04 6.29 4.14
CA PHE A 289 17.37 6.21 2.72
C PHE A 289 18.69 6.90 2.33
N GLN A 290 19.52 7.34 3.29
CA GLN A 290 20.76 8.11 2.99
C GLN A 290 21.83 7.35 2.19
N ASN A 291 21.67 6.05 1.95
CA ASN A 291 22.60 5.22 1.19
C ASN A 291 22.17 5.08 -0.29
N ASP A 292 21.76 6.18 -0.92
CA ASP A 292 21.14 6.24 -2.26
C ASP A 292 22.13 6.06 -3.43
N ASN A 293 23.40 5.73 -3.14
CA ASN A 293 24.41 5.43 -4.17
C ASN A 293 24.30 3.99 -4.71
N ARG A 294 23.18 3.31 -4.48
CA ARG A 294 22.94 1.95 -4.97
C ARG A 294 22.29 2.03 -6.34
N ASP A 295 22.73 1.20 -7.28
CA ASP A 295 22.05 1.08 -8.56
C ASP A 295 20.62 0.51 -8.33
N ASP A 296 19.66 0.85 -9.21
CA ASP A 296 18.24 0.45 -9.05
C ASP A 296 18.10 -1.08 -8.84
N ASP A 297 18.90 -1.89 -9.55
CA ASP A 297 18.91 -3.35 -9.39
C ASP A 297 19.28 -3.80 -7.96
N GLU A 298 20.13 -3.05 -7.26
CA GLU A 298 20.50 -3.34 -5.87
C GLU A 298 19.42 -2.90 -4.87
N MET A 299 18.60 -1.90 -5.21
CA MET A 299 17.51 -1.44 -4.34
C MET A 299 16.37 -2.45 -4.26
N TYR A 300 16.08 -3.13 -5.37
CA TYR A 300 14.98 -4.09 -5.48
C TYR A 300 15.42 -5.55 -5.30
N PHE A 301 16.67 -5.79 -4.89
CA PHE A 301 17.21 -7.12 -4.66
C PHE A 301 16.76 -7.72 -3.31
N GLU A 302 16.12 -8.89 -3.34
CA GLU A 302 15.68 -9.59 -2.13
C GLU A 302 16.85 -10.31 -1.42
N LEU A 303 17.27 -9.78 -0.27
CA LEU A 303 18.34 -10.37 0.55
C LEU A 303 17.84 -11.56 1.41
N PRO A 304 18.70 -12.53 1.77
CA PRO A 304 18.31 -13.62 2.67
C PRO A 304 17.78 -13.17 4.04
N SER A 305 18.19 -11.99 4.52
CA SER A 305 17.72 -11.41 5.79
C SER A 305 16.41 -10.62 5.67
N ALA A 306 15.92 -10.35 4.44
CA ALA A 306 14.76 -9.50 4.20
C ALA A 306 13.51 -10.06 4.87
N SER A 307 13.28 -11.37 4.80
CA SER A 307 12.13 -12.03 5.42
C SER A 307 12.05 -11.79 6.93
N GLU A 308 13.16 -11.90 7.66
CA GLU A 308 13.17 -11.71 9.12
C GLU A 308 12.97 -10.24 9.51
N GLU A 309 13.61 -9.33 8.79
CA GLU A 309 13.40 -7.88 8.98
C GLU A 309 11.94 -7.50 8.74
N ARG A 310 11.33 -8.06 7.69
CA ARG A 310 9.93 -7.84 7.34
C ARG A 310 8.97 -8.38 8.39
N LYS A 311 9.21 -9.59 8.90
CA LYS A 311 8.44 -10.15 10.04
C LYS A 311 8.47 -9.21 11.24
N ASN A 312 9.65 -8.72 11.61
CA ASN A 312 9.82 -7.79 12.73
C ASN A 312 8.96 -6.53 12.57
N ARG A 313 8.97 -5.94 11.37
CA ARG A 313 8.19 -4.73 11.07
C ARG A 313 6.69 -4.96 11.10
N ILE A 314 6.23 -6.07 10.53
CA ILE A 314 4.82 -6.45 10.52
C ILE A 314 4.32 -6.66 11.96
N ILE A 315 5.06 -7.39 12.80
CA ILE A 315 4.70 -7.61 14.20
C ILE A 315 4.71 -6.28 14.98
N SER A 316 5.73 -5.43 14.76
CA SER A 316 5.82 -4.10 15.37
C SER A 316 4.60 -3.23 15.03
N LEU A 317 4.21 -3.19 13.76
CA LEU A 317 3.01 -2.49 13.29
C LEU A 317 1.74 -3.04 13.95
N GLY A 318 1.62 -4.37 14.06
CA GLY A 318 0.54 -5.03 14.78
C GLY A 318 0.42 -4.54 16.23
N CYS A 319 1.54 -4.45 16.96
CA CYS A 319 1.57 -3.91 18.32
C CYS A 319 1.21 -2.42 18.39
N ARG A 320 1.66 -1.60 17.43
CA ARG A 320 1.30 -0.17 17.38
C ARG A 320 -0.21 0.01 17.20
N ILE A 321 -0.81 -0.70 16.23
CA ILE A 321 -2.26 -0.69 16.01
C ILE A 321 -3.01 -1.20 17.25
N ALA A 322 -2.49 -2.25 17.92
CA ALA A 322 -3.09 -2.83 19.11
C ALA A 322 -3.03 -1.91 20.36
N THR A 323 -2.26 -0.82 20.33
CA THR A 323 -2.09 0.09 21.48
C THR A 323 -3.42 0.73 21.91
N SER A 324 -4.34 0.99 20.98
CA SER A 324 -5.68 1.53 21.30
C SER A 324 -6.64 0.48 21.88
N GLY A 325 -6.39 -0.82 21.61
CA GLY A 325 -7.30 -1.92 21.95
C GLY A 325 -8.63 -1.94 21.18
N LYS A 326 -8.84 -1.00 20.24
CA LYS A 326 -10.11 -0.80 19.52
C LYS A 326 -10.32 -1.75 18.35
N TRP A 327 -9.25 -2.22 17.72
CA TRP A 327 -9.31 -3.04 16.50
C TRP A 327 -8.49 -4.32 16.64
N LEU A 328 -7.26 -4.17 17.12
CA LEU A 328 -6.38 -5.26 17.57
C LEU A 328 -6.14 -5.14 19.07
N ARG A 329 -5.87 -6.27 19.71
CA ARG A 329 -5.48 -6.36 21.12
C ARG A 329 -4.27 -7.26 21.24
N TRP A 330 -3.28 -6.83 22.00
CA TRP A 330 -2.08 -7.61 22.31
C TRP A 330 -2.14 -8.11 23.75
N ASN A 331 -2.01 -9.42 23.96
CA ASN A 331 -1.90 -10.03 25.28
C ASN A 331 -0.43 -10.35 25.56
N GLU A 332 0.18 -9.65 26.52
CA GLU A 332 1.58 -9.84 26.91
C GLU A 332 1.86 -11.21 27.54
N GLU A 333 0.94 -11.73 28.35
CA GLU A 333 1.12 -13.00 29.07
C GLU A 333 1.02 -14.18 28.11
N ALA A 334 -0.01 -14.18 27.26
CA ALA A 334 -0.21 -15.23 26.25
C ALA A 334 0.68 -15.05 25.02
N ARG A 335 1.29 -13.87 24.86
CA ARG A 335 2.04 -13.44 23.67
C ARG A 335 1.27 -13.64 22.37
N GLN A 336 0.01 -13.20 22.36
CA GLN A 336 -0.89 -13.39 21.24
C GLN A 336 -1.71 -12.14 20.93
N PHE A 337 -1.94 -11.91 19.65
CA PHE A 337 -2.90 -10.96 19.13
C PHE A 337 -4.32 -11.54 19.16
N SER A 338 -5.28 -10.68 19.44
CA SER A 338 -6.71 -10.96 19.41
C SER A 338 -7.45 -9.73 18.89
N VAL A 339 -8.76 -9.85 18.70
CA VAL A 339 -9.63 -8.76 18.29
C VAL A 339 -10.76 -8.56 19.32
N PRO A 340 -11.35 -7.35 19.41
CA PRO A 340 -12.62 -7.16 20.10
C PRO A 340 -13.74 -8.02 19.51
N GLU A 341 -14.76 -8.32 20.31
CA GLU A 341 -15.93 -9.13 19.92
C GLU A 341 -16.60 -8.67 18.62
N LYS A 342 -16.67 -7.35 18.38
CA LYS A 342 -17.20 -6.76 17.14
C LYS A 342 -16.56 -7.35 15.87
N TYR A 343 -15.28 -7.68 15.94
CA TYR A 343 -14.50 -8.17 14.81
C TYR A 343 -14.15 -9.66 14.94
N ASP A 344 -14.64 -10.34 15.99
CA ASP A 344 -14.32 -11.74 16.27
C ASP A 344 -15.21 -12.68 15.46
N ILE A 345 -14.93 -12.76 14.17
CA ILE A 345 -15.61 -13.67 13.26
C ILE A 345 -14.96 -15.06 13.27
N THR A 346 -15.74 -16.09 12.98
CA THR A 346 -15.21 -17.42 12.69
C THR A 346 -14.49 -17.37 11.34
N LEU A 347 -13.20 -17.67 11.34
CA LEU A 347 -12.45 -17.82 10.10
C LEU A 347 -12.90 -19.09 9.39
N GLU A 348 -13.13 -19.00 8.08
CA GLU A 348 -13.35 -20.17 7.25
C GLU A 348 -12.10 -21.05 7.31
N GLU A 349 -12.22 -22.27 7.83
CA GLU A 349 -11.20 -23.30 7.67
C GLU A 349 -11.18 -23.69 6.19
N GLU A 350 -10.31 -23.06 5.40
CA GLU A 350 -9.95 -23.63 4.10
C GLU A 350 -9.19 -24.92 4.39
N ILE A 351 -9.89 -26.05 4.30
CA ILE A 351 -9.35 -27.40 4.42
C ILE A 351 -8.19 -27.51 3.42
N THR A 352 -6.97 -27.37 3.92
CA THR A 352 -5.76 -27.68 3.18
C THR A 352 -5.77 -29.19 2.96
N ILE A 353 -6.19 -29.64 1.78
CA ILE A 353 -5.95 -31.00 1.27
C ILE A 353 -4.71 -30.97 0.39
#